data_AF-A0A9E2XH33-F1
#
_entry.id   AF-A0A9E2XH33-F1
#
_cell.length_a   1.000
_cell.length_b   1.000
_cell.length_c   1.000
_cell.angle_alpha   90.00
_cell.angle_beta   90.00
_cell.angle_gamma   90.00
#
_symmetry.space_group_name_H-M   'P 1'
#
loop_
_entity.id
_entity.type
_entity.pdbx_description
1 polymer ?
#
loop_
_entity_poly.entity_id
_entity_poly.type
_entity_poly.pdbx_seq_one_letter_code
_entity_poly.pdbx_strand_id
1 'polypeptide(L)'
;LELLAYRNLEELGLTENQVKGLIKDIQVPDLGDDGQPIERPAKLSDRFKKPFSNVAAAAAANNGKAPPDLSVIVKAREGGPDYVHGILTGYVPFDKLTPEQVKEFNVGKDDNFNKYFPGHKIGMPPPLADGKVTYADGTKATLDQEASDVVQFLTWASEPKMEDRKRTGVRVILFLLVLAGFLYAVKRQVWSDKH
;
A
#
# COMPACT_ATOMS: atom_id res chain seq x y z
N LEU A 1 -4.01 7.89 -0.10
CA LEU A 1 -4.16 7.21 1.20
C LEU A 1 -5.38 7.77 1.94
N GLU A 2 -6.51 7.89 1.24
CA GLU A 2 -7.70 8.57 1.79
C GLU A 2 -8.35 7.83 2.96
N LEU A 3 -8.08 6.54 3.15
CA LEU A 3 -8.69 5.74 4.23
C LEU A 3 -7.86 5.72 5.51
N LEU A 4 -6.66 6.30 5.53
CA LEU A 4 -5.80 6.38 6.72
C LEU A 4 -5.89 7.75 7.39
N ALA A 5 -5.96 7.74 8.72
CA ALA A 5 -5.77 8.92 9.57
C ALA A 5 -4.37 8.95 10.14
N TYR A 6 -3.89 10.15 10.51
CA TYR A 6 -2.54 10.30 11.08
C TYR A 6 -2.33 9.50 12.36
N ARG A 7 -3.36 9.40 13.22
CA ARG A 7 -3.35 8.55 14.43
C ARG A 7 -3.06 7.08 14.14
N ASN A 8 -3.38 6.57 12.94
CA ASN A 8 -3.11 5.17 12.62
C ASN A 8 -1.60 4.89 12.55
N LEU A 9 -0.75 5.91 12.36
CA LEU A 9 0.69 5.74 12.40
C LEU A 9 1.20 5.30 13.79
N GLU A 10 0.43 5.51 14.85
CA GLU A 10 0.76 5.00 16.19
C GLU A 10 0.73 3.46 16.24
N GLU A 11 -0.08 2.82 15.38
CA GLU A 11 -0.12 1.35 15.24
C GLU A 11 1.19 0.78 14.66
N LEU A 12 1.99 1.62 13.99
CA LEU A 12 3.33 1.29 13.48
C LEU A 12 4.44 1.51 14.53
N GLY A 13 4.08 1.90 15.76
CA GLY A 13 5.02 2.13 16.85
C GLY A 13 5.53 3.57 16.96
N LEU A 14 4.99 4.52 16.18
CA LEU A 14 5.29 5.94 16.36
C LEU A 14 4.60 6.46 17.64
N THR A 15 5.31 7.29 18.38
CA THR A 15 4.73 8.04 19.50
C THR A 15 3.83 9.16 18.98
N GLU A 16 2.84 9.55 19.78
CA GLU A 16 1.95 10.68 19.47
C GLU A 16 2.74 11.96 19.10
N ASN A 17 3.84 12.23 19.81
CA ASN A 17 4.70 13.39 19.56
C ASN A 17 5.44 13.30 18.22
N GLN A 18 5.88 12.10 17.81
CA GLN A 18 6.47 11.91 16.48
C GLN A 18 5.43 12.15 15.38
N VAL A 19 4.20 11.63 15.54
CA VAL A 19 3.12 11.87 14.57
C VAL A 19 2.77 13.36 14.50
N LYS A 20 2.66 14.05 15.64
CA LYS A 20 2.48 15.52 15.68
C LYS A 20 3.62 16.25 14.96
N GLY A 21 4.86 15.78 15.11
CA GLY A 21 6.02 16.31 14.39
C GLY A 21 5.91 16.15 12.88
N LEU A 22 5.39 15.02 12.39
CA LEU A 22 5.20 14.74 10.95
C LEU A 22 4.12 15.62 10.31
N ILE A 23 3.08 16.00 11.08
CA ILE A 23 1.92 16.74 10.55
C ILE A 23 1.97 18.24 10.86
N LYS A 24 3.01 18.73 11.54
CA LYS A 24 3.10 20.11 12.05
C LYS A 24 2.91 21.19 10.96
N ASP A 25 3.39 20.91 9.75
CA ASP A 25 3.38 21.85 8.62
C ASP A 25 2.17 21.64 7.70
N ILE A 26 1.30 20.67 8.02
CA ILE A 26 0.13 20.33 7.22
C ILE A 26 -1.06 21.18 7.66
N GLN A 27 -1.58 21.95 6.72
CA GLN A 27 -2.85 22.66 6.85
C GLN A 27 -3.98 21.85 6.21
N VAL A 28 -5.11 21.79 6.90
CA VAL A 28 -6.33 21.08 6.48
C VAL A 28 -7.49 22.07 6.43
N PRO A 29 -8.30 22.07 5.36
CA PRO A 29 -9.49 22.91 5.27
C PRO A 29 -10.52 22.48 6.30
N ASP A 30 -11.14 23.46 6.95
CA ASP A 30 -12.21 23.31 7.94
C ASP A 30 -13.18 24.50 7.86
N LEU A 31 -14.23 24.50 8.68
CA LEU A 31 -15.15 25.61 8.82
C LEU A 31 -14.93 26.33 10.16
N GLY A 32 -14.90 27.65 10.13
CA GLY A 32 -14.89 28.49 11.33
C GLY A 32 -16.25 28.54 12.03
N ASP A 33 -16.27 29.13 13.23
CA ASP A 33 -17.51 29.29 14.03
C ASP A 33 -18.56 30.18 13.32
N ASP A 34 -18.12 31.01 12.37
CA ASP A 34 -18.95 31.84 11.49
C ASP A 34 -19.42 31.11 10.21
N GLY A 35 -19.06 29.83 10.07
CA GLY A 35 -19.35 29.00 8.90
C GLY A 35 -18.50 29.29 7.67
N GLN A 36 -17.48 30.16 7.78
CA GLN A 36 -16.59 30.46 6.66
C GLN A 36 -15.46 29.43 6.54
N PRO A 37 -14.98 29.13 5.32
CA PRO A 37 -13.83 28.25 5.14
C PRO A 37 -12.57 28.81 5.79
N ILE A 38 -11.91 28.00 6.61
CA ILE A 38 -10.61 28.30 7.21
C ILE A 38 -9.62 27.17 6.91
N GLU A 39 -8.33 27.46 7.04
CA GLU A 39 -7.28 26.44 7.09
C GLU A 39 -6.81 26.34 8.54
N ARG A 40 -6.70 25.11 9.05
CA ARG A 40 -6.19 24.86 10.40
C ARG A 40 -5.04 23.84 10.38
N PRO A 41 -4.18 23.85 11.41
CA PRO A 41 -3.21 22.79 11.60
C PRO A 41 -3.88 21.41 11.64
N ALA A 42 -3.21 20.42 11.04
CA ALA A 42 -3.65 19.04 11.07
C ALA A 42 -3.67 18.49 12.51
N LYS A 43 -4.69 17.68 12.79
CA LYS A 43 -4.88 16.93 14.04
C LYS A 43 -4.68 15.44 13.75
N LEU A 44 -4.41 14.65 14.79
CA LEU A 44 -4.22 13.20 14.65
C LEU A 44 -5.43 12.46 14.06
N SER A 45 -6.63 12.99 14.31
CA SER A 45 -7.88 12.44 13.77
C SER A 45 -8.07 12.69 12.28
N ASP A 46 -7.33 13.63 11.69
CA ASP A 46 -7.47 13.97 10.27
C ASP A 46 -6.92 12.85 9.39
N ARG A 47 -7.54 12.71 8.22
CA ARG A 47 -7.07 11.83 7.15
C ARG A 47 -5.86 12.44 6.46
N PHE A 48 -5.09 11.58 5.80
CA PHE A 48 -3.97 12.04 4.98
C PHE A 48 -4.46 13.06 3.94
N LYS A 49 -3.81 14.23 3.91
CA LYS A 49 -4.15 15.31 2.97
C LYS A 49 -4.10 14.80 1.52
N LYS A 50 -5.17 15.07 0.77
CA LYS A 50 -5.23 14.72 -0.65
C LYS A 50 -4.30 15.63 -1.46
N PRO A 51 -3.53 15.09 -2.41
CA PRO A 51 -2.67 15.91 -3.28
C PRO A 51 -3.46 16.72 -4.31
N PHE A 52 -4.67 16.26 -4.66
CA PHE A 52 -5.56 16.91 -5.62
C PHE A 52 -6.95 17.05 -5.00
N SER A 53 -7.67 18.10 -5.39
CA SER A 53 -9.03 18.37 -4.93
C SER A 53 -10.04 17.33 -5.43
N ASN A 54 -9.84 16.80 -6.63
CA ASN A 54 -10.68 15.78 -7.24
C ASN A 54 -9.92 14.99 -8.33
N VAL A 55 -10.59 13.96 -8.86
CA VAL A 55 -10.04 13.06 -9.89
C VAL A 55 -9.73 13.78 -11.20
N ALA A 56 -10.55 14.76 -11.60
CA ALA A 56 -10.32 15.52 -12.83
C ALA A 56 -9.06 16.39 -12.74
N ALA A 57 -8.85 17.06 -11.60
CA ALA A 57 -7.63 17.81 -11.32
C ALA A 57 -6.39 16.89 -11.31
N ALA A 58 -6.53 15.70 -10.70
CA ALA A 58 -5.46 14.71 -10.69
C ALA A 58 -5.11 14.21 -12.11
N ALA A 59 -6.11 13.93 -12.94
CA ALA A 59 -5.92 13.53 -14.33
C ALA A 59 -5.28 14.65 -15.17
N ALA A 60 -5.75 15.89 -15.03
CA ALA A 60 -5.20 17.04 -15.73
C ALA A 60 -3.71 17.24 -15.42
N ALA A 61 -3.30 17.03 -14.16
CA ALA A 61 -1.90 17.14 -13.74
C ALA A 61 -1.03 15.95 -14.17
N ASN A 62 -1.61 14.83 -14.62
CA ASN A 62 -0.92 13.57 -14.91
C ASN A 62 -1.28 13.03 -16.32
N ASN A 63 -1.23 13.90 -17.33
CA ASN A 63 -1.42 13.52 -18.74
C ASN A 63 -2.72 12.74 -19.01
N GLY A 64 -3.81 13.16 -18.37
CA GLY A 64 -5.14 12.56 -18.51
C GLY A 64 -5.40 11.31 -17.66
N LYS A 65 -4.42 10.84 -16.86
CA LYS A 65 -4.56 9.66 -16.01
C LYS A 65 -4.45 10.01 -14.54
N ALA A 66 -5.55 9.89 -13.80
CA ALA A 66 -5.52 10.11 -12.36
C ALA A 66 -4.74 8.98 -11.65
N PRO A 67 -3.79 9.29 -10.75
CA PRO A 67 -3.16 8.29 -9.89
C PRO A 67 -4.22 7.59 -9.02
N PRO A 68 -4.17 6.25 -8.88
CA PRO A 68 -5.11 5.53 -8.02
C PRO A 68 -4.85 5.84 -6.54
N ASP A 69 -5.89 5.76 -5.71
CA ASP A 69 -5.71 5.81 -4.27
C ASP A 69 -4.94 4.58 -3.78
N LEU A 70 -3.93 4.82 -2.92
CA LEU A 70 -3.03 3.78 -2.45
C LEU A 70 -3.50 3.07 -1.17
N SER A 71 -4.63 3.45 -0.57
CA SER A 71 -5.03 2.91 0.74
C SER A 71 -5.26 1.41 0.72
N VAL A 72 -5.67 0.86 -0.43
CA VAL A 72 -5.97 -0.57 -0.60
C VAL A 72 -5.26 -1.17 -1.82
N ILE A 73 -4.21 -0.50 -2.33
CA ILE A 73 -3.61 -0.87 -3.62
C ILE A 73 -3.06 -2.30 -3.64
N VAL A 74 -2.52 -2.76 -2.50
CA VAL A 74 -1.98 -4.11 -2.34
C VAL A 74 -3.09 -5.16 -2.43
N LYS A 75 -4.33 -4.84 -2.02
CA LYS A 75 -5.46 -5.76 -2.15
C LYS A 75 -6.21 -5.60 -3.47
N ALA A 76 -6.07 -4.45 -4.11
CA ALA A 76 -6.77 -4.10 -5.35
C ALA A 76 -6.04 -4.56 -6.61
N ARG A 77 -4.88 -5.22 -6.48
CA ARG A 77 -4.09 -5.74 -7.60
C ARG A 77 -3.74 -7.20 -7.36
N GLU A 78 -3.80 -7.98 -8.43
CA GLU A 78 -3.33 -9.36 -8.40
C GLU A 78 -1.82 -9.41 -8.13
N GLY A 79 -1.37 -10.43 -7.42
CA GLY A 79 0.02 -10.53 -6.91
C GLY A 79 0.30 -9.67 -5.67
N GLY A 80 -0.61 -8.78 -5.31
CA GLY A 80 -0.58 -7.99 -4.08
C GLY A 80 0.77 -7.27 -3.82
N PRO A 81 1.47 -7.56 -2.71
CA PRO A 81 2.69 -6.85 -2.37
C PRO A 81 3.80 -7.07 -3.41
N ASP A 82 3.92 -8.28 -3.95
CA ASP A 82 4.94 -8.63 -4.95
C ASP A 82 4.73 -7.84 -6.24
N TYR A 83 3.47 -7.63 -6.63
CA TYR A 83 3.14 -6.80 -7.79
C TYR A 83 3.56 -5.34 -7.57
N VAL A 84 3.27 -4.76 -6.40
CA VAL A 84 3.65 -3.38 -6.11
C VAL A 84 5.17 -3.22 -6.06
N HIS A 85 5.89 -4.17 -5.44
CA HIS A 85 7.35 -4.19 -5.45
C HIS A 85 7.91 -4.27 -6.87
N GLY A 86 7.40 -5.19 -7.69
CA GLY A 86 7.76 -5.31 -9.10
C GLY A 86 7.51 -4.02 -9.89
N ILE A 87 6.39 -3.34 -9.67
CA ILE A 87 6.14 -2.04 -10.30
C ILE A 87 7.19 -1.01 -9.89
N LEU A 88 7.56 -0.92 -8.61
CA LEU A 88 8.51 0.09 -8.13
C LEU A 88 9.95 -0.16 -8.63
N THR A 89 10.35 -1.42 -8.77
CA THR A 89 11.73 -1.81 -9.15
C THR A 89 11.89 -2.15 -10.64
N GLY A 90 10.79 -2.41 -11.35
CA GLY A 90 10.79 -2.99 -12.70
C GLY A 90 10.90 -2.00 -13.87
N TYR A 91 11.28 -0.75 -13.61
CA TYR A 91 11.48 0.25 -14.66
C TYR A 91 12.73 -0.06 -15.49
N VAL A 92 12.61 0.05 -16.82
CA VAL A 92 13.72 -0.13 -17.75
C VAL A 92 13.86 1.13 -18.60
N PRO A 93 15.03 1.80 -18.61
CA PRO A 93 15.29 2.91 -19.52
C PRO A 93 15.12 2.48 -20.97
N PHE A 94 14.58 3.38 -21.81
CA PHE A 94 14.36 3.13 -23.23
C PHE A 94 15.61 2.62 -23.95
N ASP A 95 16.77 3.20 -23.66
CA ASP A 95 18.07 2.83 -24.27
C ASP A 95 18.52 1.40 -23.96
N LYS A 96 17.87 0.73 -23.00
CA LYS A 96 18.13 -0.67 -22.62
C LYS A 96 17.10 -1.65 -23.18
N LEU A 97 16.09 -1.17 -23.92
CA LEU A 97 15.10 -2.02 -24.57
C LEU A 97 15.62 -2.55 -25.89
N THR A 98 15.26 -3.80 -26.23
CA THR A 98 15.59 -4.35 -27.55
C THR A 98 14.66 -3.78 -28.63
N PRO A 99 15.09 -3.70 -29.89
CA PRO A 99 14.23 -3.26 -31.00
C PRO A 99 12.92 -4.06 -31.10
N GLU A 100 12.95 -5.35 -30.77
CA GLU A 100 11.79 -6.23 -30.73
C GLU A 100 10.79 -5.79 -29.65
N GLN A 101 11.27 -5.50 -28.44
CA GLN A 101 10.43 -5.02 -27.33
C GLN A 101 9.80 -3.66 -27.65
N VAL A 102 10.57 -2.75 -28.25
CA VAL A 102 10.08 -1.43 -28.67
C VAL A 102 8.92 -1.57 -29.66
N LYS A 103 9.06 -2.49 -30.63
CA LYS A 103 8.03 -2.75 -31.64
C LYS A 103 6.81 -3.49 -31.06
N GLU A 104 7.02 -4.52 -30.25
CA GLU A 104 5.96 -5.35 -29.66
C GLU A 104 5.05 -4.54 -28.73
N PHE A 105 5.66 -3.73 -27.85
CA PHE A 105 4.92 -2.98 -26.84
C PHE A 105 4.58 -1.54 -27.28
N ASN A 106 4.99 -1.15 -28.49
CA ASN A 106 4.77 0.18 -29.05
C ASN A 106 5.15 1.30 -28.06
N VAL A 107 6.41 1.26 -27.62
CA VAL A 107 6.99 2.14 -26.60
C VAL A 107 7.83 3.20 -27.30
N GLY A 108 7.51 4.47 -27.08
CA GLY A 108 8.33 5.60 -27.54
C GLY A 108 9.41 5.99 -26.54
N LYS A 109 10.28 6.94 -26.94
CA LYS A 109 11.34 7.47 -26.07
C LYS A 109 10.81 8.19 -24.82
N ASP A 110 9.63 8.80 -24.93
CA ASP A 110 8.98 9.55 -23.85
C ASP A 110 8.04 8.67 -23.01
N ASP A 111 7.86 7.41 -23.39
CA ASP A 111 7.04 6.45 -22.65
C ASP A 111 7.84 5.79 -21.52
N ASN A 112 7.19 5.51 -20.39
CA ASN A 112 7.82 4.75 -19.32
C ASN A 112 7.56 3.26 -19.51
N PHE A 113 8.64 2.49 -19.68
CA PHE A 113 8.57 1.04 -19.74
C PHE A 113 8.70 0.40 -18.36
N ASN A 114 7.80 -0.52 -18.03
CA ASN A 114 7.84 -1.32 -16.81
C ASN A 114 7.57 -2.80 -17.10
N LYS A 115 8.41 -3.69 -16.57
CA LYS A 115 8.32 -5.14 -16.80
C LYS A 115 7.05 -5.79 -16.27
N TYR A 116 6.44 -5.25 -15.21
CA TYR A 116 5.33 -5.87 -14.50
C TYR A 116 4.00 -5.18 -14.78
N PHE A 117 4.02 -3.97 -15.35
CA PHE A 117 2.79 -3.27 -15.68
C PHE A 117 2.08 -3.95 -16.86
N PRO A 118 0.74 -4.15 -16.82
CA PRO A 118 -0.01 -4.69 -17.94
C PRO A 118 0.19 -3.86 -19.21
N GLY A 119 0.66 -4.50 -20.29
CA GLY A 119 0.99 -3.82 -21.54
C GLY A 119 2.31 -3.04 -21.51
N HIS A 120 3.10 -3.17 -20.44
CA HIS A 120 4.46 -2.65 -20.23
C HIS A 120 4.67 -1.13 -20.34
N LYS A 121 3.65 -0.37 -20.76
CA LYS A 121 3.68 1.08 -20.83
C LYS A 121 2.88 1.72 -19.71
N ILE A 122 3.57 2.38 -18.79
CA ILE A 122 2.98 3.02 -17.60
C ILE A 122 3.05 4.56 -17.70
N GLY A 123 2.01 5.25 -17.23
CA GLY A 123 1.97 6.72 -17.21
C GLY A 123 2.76 7.35 -16.06
N MET A 124 3.27 6.54 -15.14
CA MET A 124 4.01 6.96 -13.96
C MET A 124 5.52 6.87 -14.24
N PRO A 125 6.30 7.96 -14.11
CA PRO A 125 7.76 7.90 -14.18
C PRO A 125 8.33 7.13 -12.98
N PRO A 126 9.59 6.66 -13.03
CA PRO A 126 10.22 5.94 -11.92
C PRO A 126 10.20 6.77 -10.63
N PRO A 127 9.44 6.36 -9.59
CA PRO A 127 9.27 7.18 -8.39
C PRO A 127 10.49 7.13 -7.47
N LEU A 128 11.16 5.98 -7.41
CA LEU A 128 12.27 5.69 -6.51
C LEU A 128 13.60 5.62 -7.27
N ALA A 129 14.70 5.90 -6.57
CA ALA A 129 16.07 5.68 -7.05
C ALA A 129 17.00 5.58 -5.84
N ASP A 130 18.18 4.98 -6.00
CA ASP A 130 19.15 4.86 -4.92
C ASP A 130 19.47 6.22 -4.27
N GLY A 131 19.40 6.26 -2.95
CA GLY A 131 19.81 7.39 -2.12
C GLY A 131 18.84 8.57 -2.14
N LYS A 132 17.58 8.39 -2.57
CA LYS A 132 16.61 9.50 -2.61
C LYS A 132 16.17 9.96 -1.22
N VAL A 133 16.15 9.05 -0.25
CA VAL A 133 15.79 9.35 1.14
C VAL A 133 16.92 9.02 2.10
N THR A 134 16.95 9.71 3.24
CA THR A 134 17.83 9.36 4.36
C THR A 134 16.99 8.74 5.45
N TYR A 135 17.27 7.49 5.79
CA TYR A 135 16.57 6.81 6.88
C TYR A 135 17.04 7.32 8.24
N ALA A 136 16.11 7.44 9.17
CA ALA A 136 16.39 7.94 10.53
C ALA A 136 17.26 6.97 11.36
N ASP A 137 17.26 5.69 11.01
CA ASP A 137 18.03 4.63 11.67
C ASP A 137 19.40 4.36 11.01
N GLY A 138 19.73 5.09 9.94
CA GLY A 138 20.97 4.90 9.17
C GLY A 138 20.93 3.76 8.15
N THR A 139 19.76 3.15 7.90
CA THR A 139 19.60 2.14 6.84
C THR A 139 20.00 2.73 5.48
N LYS A 140 20.69 1.92 4.66
CA LYS A 140 21.10 2.32 3.32
C LYS A 140 19.88 2.36 2.40
N ALA A 141 19.60 3.52 1.84
CA ALA A 141 18.50 3.73 0.91
C ALA A 141 18.85 3.23 -0.50
N THR A 142 18.85 1.92 -0.70
CA THR A 142 18.88 1.33 -2.06
C THR A 142 17.46 1.29 -2.62
N LEU A 143 17.33 1.25 -3.94
CA LEU A 143 16.05 1.14 -4.64
C LEU A 143 15.21 -0.03 -4.11
N ASP A 144 15.85 -1.18 -3.91
CA ASP A 144 15.18 -2.38 -3.41
C ASP A 144 14.72 -2.20 -1.95
N GLN A 145 15.54 -1.59 -1.10
CA GLN A 145 15.19 -1.29 0.28
C GLN A 145 14.02 -0.30 0.36
N GLU A 146 14.11 0.82 -0.37
CA GLU A 146 13.04 1.82 -0.46
C GLU A 146 11.73 1.19 -0.96
N ALA A 147 11.79 0.36 -2.01
CA ALA A 147 10.62 -0.32 -2.54
C ALA A 147 10.02 -1.30 -1.54
N SER A 148 10.86 -2.09 -0.86
CA SER A 148 10.44 -3.04 0.17
C SER A 148 9.71 -2.36 1.32
N ASP A 149 10.27 -1.27 1.86
CA ASP A 149 9.68 -0.54 2.99
C ASP A 149 8.36 0.13 2.61
N VAL A 150 8.29 0.74 1.41
CA VAL A 150 7.06 1.33 0.88
C VAL A 150 5.98 0.26 0.70
N VAL A 151 6.34 -0.91 0.16
CA VAL A 151 5.40 -2.02 -0.02
C VAL A 151 4.93 -2.57 1.31
N GLN A 152 5.81 -2.68 2.31
CA GLN A 152 5.44 -3.10 3.65
C GLN A 152 4.46 -2.11 4.28
N PHE A 153 4.72 -0.82 4.17
CA PHE A 153 3.80 0.23 4.62
C PHE A 153 2.45 0.15 3.90
N LEU A 154 2.42 -0.01 2.58
CA LEU A 154 1.19 -0.12 1.80
C LEU A 154 0.42 -1.42 2.07
N THR A 155 1.13 -2.49 2.45
CA THR A 155 0.55 -3.76 2.87
C THR A 155 -0.18 -3.60 4.19
N TRP A 156 0.47 -2.96 5.17
CA TRP A 156 -0.17 -2.58 6.43
C TRP A 156 -1.36 -1.64 6.18
N ALA A 157 -1.20 -0.61 5.36
CA ALA A 157 -2.28 0.34 5.02
C ALA A 157 -3.51 -0.38 4.46
N SER A 158 -3.29 -1.40 3.62
CA SER A 158 -4.34 -2.20 3.00
C SER A 158 -4.98 -3.22 3.96
N GLU A 159 -4.25 -3.66 4.98
CA GLU A 159 -4.72 -4.62 5.98
C GLU A 159 -4.14 -4.38 7.39
N PRO A 160 -4.59 -3.34 8.13
CA PRO A 160 -4.02 -2.99 9.44
C PRO A 160 -4.17 -4.09 10.50
N LYS A 161 -5.20 -4.95 10.34
CA LYS A 161 -5.54 -6.04 11.27
C LYS A 161 -4.91 -7.39 10.91
N MET A 162 -3.91 -7.42 10.02
CA MET A 162 -3.31 -8.66 9.53
C MET A 162 -2.75 -9.53 10.68
N GLU A 163 -2.04 -8.91 11.62
CA GLU A 163 -1.42 -9.63 12.74
C GLU A 163 -2.47 -10.22 13.69
N ASP A 164 -3.49 -9.43 14.05
CA ASP A 164 -4.59 -9.91 14.89
C ASP A 164 -5.38 -11.04 14.21
N ARG A 165 -5.60 -10.94 12.90
CA ARG A 165 -6.27 -11.97 12.10
C ARG A 165 -5.46 -13.26 12.08
N LYS A 166 -4.15 -13.20 11.80
CA LYS A 166 -3.27 -14.38 11.78
C LYS A 166 -3.19 -15.03 13.16
N ARG A 167 -2.99 -14.24 14.21
CA ARG A 167 -2.95 -14.73 15.60
C ARG A 167 -4.24 -15.44 16.01
N THR A 168 -5.40 -14.86 15.65
CA THR A 168 -6.70 -15.48 15.92
C THR A 168 -6.91 -16.74 15.09
N GLY A 169 -6.55 -16.70 13.80
CA GLY A 169 -6.67 -17.83 12.88
C GLY A 169 -5.91 -19.07 13.35
N VAL A 170 -4.68 -18.91 13.83
CA VAL A 170 -3.88 -20.03 14.38
C VAL A 170 -4.59 -20.68 15.56
N ARG A 171 -5.12 -19.88 16.50
CA ARG A 171 -5.88 -20.39 17.66
C ARG A 171 -7.12 -21.16 17.23
N VAL A 172 -7.86 -20.63 16.25
CA VAL A 172 -9.07 -21.27 15.71
C VAL A 172 -8.73 -22.60 15.02
N ILE A 173 -7.68 -22.66 14.22
CA ILE A 173 -7.25 -23.90 13.55
C ILE A 173 -6.90 -24.98 14.58
N LEU A 174 -6.12 -24.64 15.61
CA LEU A 174 -5.78 -25.58 16.69
C LEU A 174 -7.03 -26.10 17.41
N PHE A 175 -7.98 -25.22 17.72
CA PHE A 175 -9.26 -25.60 18.32
C PHE A 175 -10.05 -26.55 17.41
N LEU A 176 -10.15 -26.25 16.11
CA LEU A 176 -10.87 -27.07 15.15
C LEU A 176 -10.24 -28.45 14.96
N LEU A 177 -8.91 -28.58 15.05
CA LEU A 177 -8.24 -29.88 14.99
C LEU A 177 -8.58 -30.75 16.19
N VAL A 178 -8.59 -30.17 17.40
CA VAL A 178 -8.99 -30.89 18.63
C VAL A 178 -10.46 -31.29 18.56
N LEU A 179 -11.33 -30.35 18.16
CA LEU A 179 -12.76 -30.62 18.02
C LEU A 179 -13.03 -31.70 16.96
N ALA A 180 -12.34 -31.66 15.82
CA ALA A 180 -12.46 -32.68 14.78
C ALA A 180 -12.04 -34.07 15.29
N GLY A 181 -10.93 -34.15 16.04
CA GLY A 181 -10.50 -35.40 16.69
C GLY A 181 -11.53 -35.93 17.70
N PHE A 182 -12.09 -35.04 18.52
CA PHE A 182 -13.15 -35.39 19.47
C PHE A 182 -14.43 -35.89 18.75
N LEU A 183 -14.90 -35.16 17.74
CA LEU A 183 -16.07 -35.55 16.95
C LEU A 183 -15.83 -36.87 16.20
N TYR A 184 -14.62 -37.11 15.72
CA TYR A 184 -14.26 -38.38 15.09
C TYR A 184 -14.31 -39.54 16.09
N ALA A 185 -13.83 -39.36 17.32
CA ALA A 185 -13.93 -40.36 18.37
C ALA A 185 -15.40 -40.67 18.72
N VAL A 186 -16.23 -39.64 18.89
CA VAL A 186 -17.67 -39.79 19.11
C VAL A 186 -18.33 -40.52 17.95
N LYS A 187 -17.99 -40.16 16.71
CA LYS A 187 -18.50 -40.86 15.51
C LYS A 187 -18.13 -42.35 15.54
N ARG A 188 -16.88 -42.70 15.84
CA ARG A 188 -16.47 -44.11 15.92
C ARG A 188 -17.23 -44.87 17.01
N GLN A 189 -17.50 -44.24 18.14
CA GLN A 189 -18.23 -44.86 19.24
C GLN A 189 -19.71 -45.08 18.91
N VAL A 190 -20.38 -44.11 18.28
CA VAL A 190 -21.82 -44.22 17.94
C VAL A 190 -22.07 -45.25 16.83
N TRP A 191 -21.11 -45.41 15.91
CA TRP A 191 -21.25 -46.28 14.74
C TRP A 191 -20.54 -47.63 14.90
N SER A 192 -20.07 -47.98 16.11
CA SER A 192 -19.37 -49.23 16.38
C SER A 192 -20.20 -50.48 16.10
N ASP A 193 -21.52 -50.38 16.14
CA ASP A 193 -22.42 -51.52 16.02
C ASP A 193 -22.91 -51.72 14.56
N LYS A 194 -22.59 -50.78 13.68
CA LYS A 194 -23.04 -50.76 12.28
C LYS A 194 -21.91 -51.09 11.29
N HIS A 195 -20.66 -51.15 11.74
CA HIS A 195 -19.46 -51.51 10.99
C HIS A 195 -18.63 -52.47 11.85
#